data_AF-A0A7L4CM31-F1
#
_entry.id   AF-A0A7L4CM31-F1
#
_cell.length_a   1.000
_cell.length_b   1.000
_cell.length_c   1.000
_cell.angle_alpha   90.00
_cell.angle_beta   90.00
_cell.angle_gamma   90.00
#
_symmetry.space_group_name_H-M   'P 1'
#
loop_
_entity.id
_entity.type
_entity.pdbx_description
1 polymer ?
#
loop_
_entity_poly.entity_id
_entity_poly.type
_entity_poly.pdbx_seq_one_letter_code
_entity_poly.pdbx_strand_id
1 'polypeptide(L)'
;MAAGGGGGGRASSSSSAAASSSSAGALEASLDRKLQAVTNTMESIQGLSSWCLENKRHHSTIVYHWMKWLRRSAFPHRLNLFYLANDVIQNCKRKNAIVFRDTFAEVLPEAASLVK
;
A
#
# COMPACT_ATOMS: atom_id res chain seq x y z
N MET A 1 14.78 49.85 44.24
CA MET A 1 15.01 48.46 44.68
C MET A 1 14.30 47.57 43.64
N ALA A 2 14.96 47.04 42.61
CA ALA A 2 15.74 45.78 42.59
C ALA A 2 14.96 44.65 43.29
N ALA A 3 14.66 43.48 42.74
CA ALA A 3 15.07 42.69 41.57
C ALA A 3 13.84 41.81 41.18
N GLY A 4 13.74 41.01 40.12
CA GLY A 4 14.68 40.34 39.23
C GLY A 4 13.99 39.07 38.70
N GLY A 5 14.44 38.57 37.54
CA GLY A 5 14.17 37.22 37.02
C GLY A 5 12.85 37.06 36.23
N GLY A 6 12.81 36.50 35.04
CA GLY A 6 13.82 35.82 34.23
C GLY A 6 13.12 35.00 33.14
N GLY A 7 13.84 34.71 32.06
CA GLY A 7 13.56 33.56 31.21
C GLY A 7 12.78 33.82 29.93
N GLY A 8 13.46 34.38 28.93
CA GLY A 8 13.15 34.08 27.54
C GLY A 8 13.57 32.64 27.20
N GLY A 9 12.77 31.94 26.41
CA GLY A 9 13.07 30.58 25.95
C GLY A 9 12.00 30.05 25.02
N ARG A 10 12.04 30.51 23.76
CA ARG A 10 11.23 29.98 22.66
C ARG A 10 11.79 28.59 22.30
N ALA A 11 10.95 27.56 22.33
CA ALA A 11 11.25 26.29 21.67
C ALA A 11 9.95 25.73 21.05
N SER A 12 9.75 26.08 19.79
CA SER A 12 8.90 25.37 18.85
C SER A 12 9.65 24.17 18.26
N SER A 13 8.90 23.19 17.74
CA SER A 13 9.31 21.99 16.97
C SER A 13 9.79 20.81 17.83
N SER A 14 9.44 19.55 17.60
CA SER A 14 8.76 18.87 16.50
C SER A 14 8.28 17.49 17.00
N SER A 15 6.99 17.17 16.89
CA SER A 15 6.44 15.86 17.33
C SER A 15 5.64 15.14 16.24
N SER A 16 5.70 15.60 14.99
CA SER A 16 4.90 15.08 13.87
C SER A 16 5.56 13.94 13.07
N ALA A 17 6.84 13.63 13.29
CA ALA A 17 7.57 12.64 12.48
C ALA A 17 7.41 11.17 12.95
N ALA A 18 7.07 10.93 14.22
CA ALA A 18 6.95 9.55 14.77
C ALA A 18 5.59 8.87 14.47
N ALA A 19 4.56 9.65 14.15
CA ALA A 19 3.22 9.15 13.84
C ALA A 19 3.09 8.64 12.38
N SER A 20 3.89 9.18 11.46
CA SER A 20 3.88 8.78 10.05
C SER A 20 4.64 7.47 9.80
N SER A 21 5.74 7.22 10.52
CA SER A 21 6.50 5.97 10.42
C SER A 21 5.76 4.77 10.99
N SER A 22 4.99 4.97 12.06
CA SER A 22 4.20 3.92 12.72
C SER A 22 3.00 3.47 11.89
N SER A 23 2.36 4.40 11.17
CA SER A 23 1.24 4.08 10.26
C SER A 23 1.68 3.35 8.99
N ALA A 24 2.85 3.69 8.44
CA ALA A 24 3.44 2.98 7.30
C ALA A 24 3.75 1.51 7.65
N GLY A 25 4.39 1.25 8.80
CA GLY A 25 4.70 -0.11 9.23
C GLY A 25 3.45 -0.98 9.46
N ALA A 26 2.37 -0.39 9.98
CA ALA A 26 1.10 -1.10 10.16
C ALA A 26 0.42 -1.46 8.82
N LEU A 27 0.53 -0.58 7.81
CA LEU A 27 0.03 -0.83 6.45
C LEU A 27 0.80 -1.98 5.80
N GLU A 28 2.13 -1.96 5.85
CA GLU A 28 2.99 -2.99 5.27
C GLU A 28 2.72 -4.36 5.88
N ALA A 29 2.62 -4.45 7.21
CA ALA A 29 2.30 -5.70 7.90
C ALA A 29 0.90 -6.24 7.51
N SER A 30 -0.07 -5.34 7.33
CA SER A 30 -1.42 -5.70 6.88
C SER A 30 -1.42 -6.19 5.43
N LEU A 31 -0.66 -5.52 4.55
CA LEU A 31 -0.46 -5.91 3.16
C LEU A 31 0.18 -7.29 3.05
N ASP A 32 1.26 -7.54 3.79
CA ASP A 32 1.97 -8.81 3.72
C ASP A 32 1.06 -9.97 4.14
N ARG A 33 0.28 -9.81 5.22
CA ARG A 33 -0.71 -10.83 5.65
C ARG A 33 -1.80 -11.06 4.61
N LYS A 34 -2.33 -9.99 4.02
CA LYS A 34 -3.42 -10.06 3.04
C LYS A 34 -2.96 -10.67 1.71
N LEU A 35 -1.78 -10.28 1.22
CA LEU A 35 -1.19 -10.82 0.01
C LEU A 35 -0.82 -12.29 0.18
N GLN A 36 -0.29 -12.68 1.35
CA GLN A 36 -0.04 -14.09 1.66
C GLN A 36 -1.32 -14.94 1.66
N ALA A 37 -2.41 -14.41 2.18
CA ALA A 37 -3.67 -15.12 2.36
C ALA A 37 -4.60 -15.08 1.13
N VAL A 38 -4.22 -14.40 0.04
CA VAL A 38 -5.09 -14.28 -1.14
C VAL A 38 -5.26 -15.63 -1.82
N THR A 39 -6.52 -15.97 -2.11
CA THR A 39 -6.92 -17.21 -2.77
C THR A 39 -7.55 -16.91 -4.13
N ASN A 40 -7.91 -17.95 -4.88
CA ASN A 40 -8.59 -17.85 -6.16
C ASN A 40 -10.11 -17.60 -6.02
N THR A 41 -10.64 -17.40 -4.81
CA THR A 41 -12.08 -17.14 -4.60
C THR A 41 -12.41 -15.68 -4.84
N MET A 42 -13.61 -15.42 -5.35
CA MET A 42 -14.06 -14.07 -5.67
C MET A 42 -14.10 -13.19 -4.42
N GLU A 43 -14.52 -13.74 -3.28
CA GLU A 43 -14.63 -13.04 -2.00
C GLU A 43 -13.25 -12.59 -1.49
N SER A 44 -12.23 -13.44 -1.65
CA SER A 44 -10.85 -13.13 -1.26
C SER A 44 -10.27 -12.00 -2.10
N ILE A 45 -10.44 -12.11 -3.43
CA ILE A 45 -9.95 -11.12 -4.40
C ILE A 45 -10.67 -9.78 -4.22
N GLN A 46 -12.01 -9.76 -4.19
CA GLN A 46 -12.79 -8.53 -4.07
C GLN A 46 -12.62 -7.87 -2.71
N GLY A 47 -12.50 -8.65 -1.63
CA GLY A 47 -12.23 -8.13 -0.29
C GLY A 47 -10.88 -7.42 -0.22
N LEU A 48 -9.83 -8.02 -0.79
CA LEU A 48 -8.52 -7.39 -0.85
C LEU A 48 -8.48 -6.20 -1.81
N SER A 49 -9.09 -6.31 -2.99
CA SER A 49 -9.20 -5.22 -3.95
C SER A 49 -9.88 -4.00 -3.35
N SER A 50 -11.00 -4.19 -2.67
CA SER A 50 -11.72 -3.10 -1.98
C SER A 50 -10.83 -2.42 -0.94
N TRP A 51 -10.11 -3.20 -0.14
CA TRP A 51 -9.15 -2.67 0.83
C TRP A 51 -8.02 -1.87 0.16
N CYS A 52 -7.47 -2.33 -0.97
CA CYS A 52 -6.47 -1.59 -1.73
C CYS A 52 -7.02 -0.23 -2.22
N LEU A 53 -8.26 -0.23 -2.75
CA LEU A 53 -8.91 0.97 -3.28
C LEU A 53 -9.24 2.00 -2.19
N GLU A 54 -9.59 1.56 -0.99
CA GLU A 54 -9.77 2.43 0.19
C GLU A 54 -8.45 3.07 0.63
N ASN A 55 -7.34 2.34 0.50
CA ASN A 55 -6.00 2.77 0.86
C ASN A 55 -5.26 3.47 -0.30
N LYS A 56 -5.98 4.06 -1.27
CA LYS A 56 -5.42 4.69 -2.48
C LYS A 56 -4.35 5.76 -2.24
N ARG A 57 -4.28 6.36 -1.05
CA ARG A 57 -3.19 7.28 -0.66
C ARG A 57 -1.81 6.61 -0.65
N HIS A 58 -1.78 5.28 -0.49
CA HIS A 58 -0.59 4.46 -0.43
C HIS A 58 -0.44 3.56 -1.66
N HIS A 59 -1.00 3.96 -2.81
CA HIS A 59 -1.01 3.16 -4.04
C HIS A 59 0.40 2.66 -4.42
N SER A 60 1.43 3.50 -4.35
CA SER A 60 2.82 3.12 -4.65
C SER A 60 3.34 2.01 -3.74
N THR A 61 3.08 2.10 -2.43
CA THR A 61 3.47 1.07 -1.46
C THR A 61 2.74 -0.24 -1.72
N ILE A 62 1.44 -0.18 -2.01
CA ILE A 62 0.63 -1.37 -2.30
C ILE A 62 1.17 -2.10 -3.54
N VAL A 63 1.41 -1.38 -4.64
CA VAL A 63 1.93 -1.95 -5.89
C VAL A 63 3.36 -2.49 -5.71
N TYR A 64 4.20 -1.78 -4.95
CA TYR A 64 5.55 -2.25 -4.61
C TYR A 64 5.52 -3.59 -3.86
N HIS A 65 4.69 -3.71 -2.82
CA HIS A 65 4.55 -4.95 -2.05
C HIS A 65 3.91 -6.08 -2.87
N TRP A 66 2.92 -5.76 -3.71
CA TRP A 66 2.33 -6.72 -4.63
C TRP A 66 3.40 -7.33 -5.56
N MET A 67 4.26 -6.49 -6.14
CA MET A 67 5.35 -6.97 -7.01
C MET A 67 6.39 -7.80 -6.25
N LYS A 68 6.73 -7.39 -5.02
CA LYS A 68 7.61 -8.15 -4.11
C LYS A 68 7.04 -9.55 -3.81
N TRP A 69 5.73 -9.65 -3.60
CA TRP A 69 5.02 -10.93 -3.41
C TRP A 69 4.98 -11.76 -4.69
N LEU A 70 4.76 -11.13 -5.84
CA LEU A 70 4.73 -11.80 -7.12
C LEU A 70 6.07 -12.49 -7.44
N ARG A 71 7.20 -11.79 -7.22
CA ARG A 71 8.56 -12.33 -7.46
C ARG A 71 8.87 -13.56 -6.61
N ARG A 72 8.48 -13.57 -5.32
CA ARG A 72 8.76 -14.70 -4.39
C ARG A 72 7.79 -15.86 -4.48
N SER A 73 6.60 -15.66 -5.06
CA SER A 73 5.53 -16.66 -5.07
C SER A 73 5.70 -17.68 -6.19
N ALA A 74 5.12 -18.87 -6.01
CA ALA A 74 5.00 -19.87 -7.07
C ALA A 74 3.83 -19.55 -8.04
N PHE A 75 3.83 -20.17 -9.21
CA PHE A 75 2.88 -19.89 -10.30
C PHE A 75 1.40 -19.84 -9.88
N PRO A 76 0.84 -20.81 -9.10
CA PRO A 76 -0.57 -20.76 -8.71
C PRO A 76 -0.93 -19.51 -7.90
N HIS A 77 -0.05 -19.08 -7.00
CA HIS A 77 -0.28 -17.89 -6.20
C HIS A 77 -0.01 -16.60 -6.98
N ARG A 78 0.94 -16.62 -7.94
CA ARG A 78 1.15 -15.50 -8.88
C ARG A 78 -0.13 -15.21 -9.67
N LEU A 79 -0.86 -16.25 -10.09
CA LEU A 79 -2.12 -16.09 -10.79
C LEU A 79 -3.19 -15.38 -9.91
N ASN A 80 -3.31 -15.77 -8.64
CA ASN A 80 -4.21 -15.09 -7.69
C ASN A 80 -3.86 -13.61 -7.51
N LEU A 81 -2.56 -13.29 -7.40
CA LEU A 81 -2.08 -11.92 -7.34
C LEU A 81 -2.41 -11.13 -8.61
N PHE A 82 -2.37 -11.78 -9.78
CA PHE A 82 -2.79 -11.17 -11.04
C PHE A 82 -4.30 -10.91 -11.09
N TYR A 83 -5.12 -11.82 -10.58
CA TYR A 83 -6.57 -11.57 -10.46
C TYR A 83 -6.88 -10.38 -9.56
N LEU A 84 -6.14 -10.23 -8.46
CA LEU A 84 -6.21 -9.03 -7.62
C LEU A 84 -5.85 -7.76 -8.38
N ALA A 85 -4.72 -7.74 -9.09
CA ALA A 85 -4.30 -6.56 -9.85
C ALA A 85 -5.36 -6.18 -10.91
N ASN A 86 -5.89 -7.18 -11.61
CA ASN A 86 -6.95 -6.98 -12.58
C ASN A 86 -8.21 -6.36 -11.94
N ASP A 87 -8.68 -6.90 -10.82
CA ASP A 87 -9.87 -6.38 -10.14
C ASP A 87 -9.66 -4.93 -9.64
N VAL A 88 -8.49 -4.63 -9.07
CA VAL A 88 -8.15 -3.26 -8.64
C VAL A 88 -8.14 -2.29 -9.82
N ILE A 89 -7.48 -2.64 -10.92
CA ILE A 89 -7.39 -1.78 -12.12
C ILE A 89 -8.77 -1.54 -12.72
N GLN A 90 -9.62 -2.56 -12.81
CA GLN A 90 -10.98 -2.42 -13.35
C GLN A 90 -11.87 -1.56 -12.45
N ASN A 91 -11.75 -1.71 -11.13
CA ASN A 91 -12.61 -1.01 -10.16
C ASN A 91 -12.10 0.38 -9.73
N CYS A 92 -10.84 0.71 -10.01
CA CYS A 92 -10.22 1.95 -9.53
C CYS A 92 -10.90 3.22 -10.06
N LYS A 93 -11.39 3.21 -11.31
CA LYS A 93 -12.08 4.36 -11.92
C LYS A 93 -13.36 4.73 -11.14
N ARG A 94 -14.18 3.72 -10.84
CA ARG A 94 -15.45 3.88 -10.11
C ARG A 94 -15.24 4.34 -8.66
N LYS A 95 -14.12 3.97 -8.04
CA LYS A 95 -13.76 4.34 -6.65
C LYS A 95 -12.91 5.62 -6.56
N ASN A 96 -12.78 6.38 -7.65
CA ASN A 96 -11.97 7.61 -7.72
C ASN A 96 -10.51 7.36 -7.30
N ALA A 97 -9.97 6.20 -7.68
CA ALA A 97 -8.62 5.72 -7.35
C ALA A 97 -7.80 5.45 -8.62
N ILE A 98 -8.05 6.22 -9.69
CA ILE A 98 -7.48 6.01 -11.04
C ILE A 98 -5.94 5.95 -11.04
N VAL A 99 -5.29 6.55 -10.03
CA VAL A 99 -3.84 6.48 -9.81
C VAL A 99 -3.29 5.04 -9.81
N PHE A 100 -4.09 4.06 -9.36
CA PHE A 100 -3.68 2.65 -9.40
C PHE A 100 -3.40 2.18 -10.83
N ARG A 101 -4.17 2.65 -11.82
CA ARG A 101 -3.97 2.25 -13.21
C ARG A 101 -2.57 2.65 -13.70
N ASP A 102 -2.16 3.88 -13.40
CA ASP A 102 -0.85 4.39 -13.83
C ASP A 102 0.27 3.68 -13.08
N THR A 103 0.12 3.48 -11.76
CA THR A 103 1.13 2.77 -10.96
C THR A 103 1.28 1.29 -11.36
N PHE A 104 0.18 0.59 -11.64
CA PHE A 104 0.25 -0.78 -12.13
C PHE A 104 0.83 -0.87 -13.54
N ALA A 105 0.56 0.11 -14.42
CA ALA A 105 1.09 0.12 -15.77
C ALA A 105 2.63 0.08 -15.82
N GLU A 106 3.31 0.69 -14.84
CA GLU A 106 4.77 0.67 -14.74
C GLU A 106 5.34 -0.73 -14.42
N VAL A 107 4.64 -1.53 -13.61
CA VAL A 107 5.13 -2.85 -13.15
C VAL A 107 4.57 -4.03 -13.92
N LEU A 108 3.46 -3.87 -14.64
CA LEU A 108 2.79 -4.93 -15.39
C LEU A 108 3.68 -5.62 -16.44
N PRO A 109 4.55 -4.91 -17.21
CA PRO A 109 5.43 -5.56 -18.18
C PRO A 109 6.40 -6.54 -17.51
N GLU A 110 6.99 -6.16 -16.38
CA GLU A 110 7.86 -7.05 -15.61
C GLU A 110 7.04 -8.19 -14.99
N ALA A 111 5.88 -7.89 -14.39
CA ALA A 111 5.01 -8.88 -13.78
C ALA A 111 4.58 -9.97 -14.78
N ALA A 112 4.23 -9.57 -16.01
CA ALA A 112 3.78 -10.48 -17.07
C ALA A 112 4.88 -11.48 -17.47
N SER A 113 6.15 -11.12 -17.31
CA SER A 113 7.27 -12.04 -17.55
C SER A 113 7.39 -13.14 -16.50
N LEU A 114 6.84 -12.93 -15.30
CA LEU A 114 6.91 -13.86 -14.16
C LEU A 114 5.77 -14.89 -14.14
N VAL A 115 4.75 -14.73 -14.99
CA VAL A 115 3.60 -15.64 -15.11
C VAL A 115 3.59 -16.41 -16.43
N LYS A 116 4.79 -16.74 -16.91
CA LYS A 116 5.00 -17.65 -18.05
C LYS A 116 5.22 -19.08 -17.60
#